data_AF-A0A382YJ22-F1
#
_entry.id   AF-A0A382YJ22-F1
#
_cell.length_a   1.000
_cell.length_b   1.000
_cell.length_c   1.000
_cell.angle_alpha   90.00
_cell.angle_beta   90.00
_cell.angle_gamma   90.00
#
_symmetry.space_group_name_H-M   'P 1'
#
loop_
_entity.id
_entity.type
_entity.pdbx_description
1 polymer ?
#
loop_
_entity_poly.entity_id
_entity_poly.type
_entity_poly.pdbx_seq_one_letter_code
_entity_poly.pdbx_strand_id
1 'polypeptide(L)'
;MTSSASGSLTKSTSSTDGREAGRFVEGSVHYQLSRLTGFMLLGFVAVMGANLVETLYIGSVGTIELAALGFTFPVVMSLQGVTMGLGIGASSVVSRSIGGNAVQPAKILITHSFILVIFFAVILSGSLYALLDTLFGLLGAGEQVLPLAIGYMQIWLLGFPLFAISMVGSSLMRAAGDAVKPSFLITVGA
;
A
#
# COMPACT_ATOMS: atom_id res chain seq x y z
N MET A 1 -62.45 -31.92 16.58
CA MET A 1 -62.20 -31.20 15.32
C MET A 1 -62.08 -29.73 15.65
N THR A 2 -60.85 -29.18 15.55
CA THR A 2 -60.44 -27.78 15.22
C THR A 2 -61.34 -26.63 15.69
N SER A 3 -60.88 -25.52 16.29
CA SER A 3 -59.60 -24.83 16.31
C SER A 3 -59.76 -23.68 17.31
N SER A 4 -58.74 -23.40 18.14
CA SER A 4 -58.74 -22.30 19.10
C SER A 4 -57.56 -21.36 18.81
N ALA A 5 -57.86 -20.06 18.87
CA ALA A 5 -56.99 -18.93 19.26
C ALA A 5 -55.72 -18.67 18.42
N SER A 6 -55.66 -17.53 17.72
CA SER A 6 -55.25 -16.20 18.23
C SER A 6 -53.74 -15.96 18.05
N GLY A 7 -53.35 -14.85 17.43
CA GLY A 7 -51.94 -14.45 17.37
C GLY A 7 -51.61 -13.44 16.27
N SER A 8 -51.78 -12.17 16.61
CA SER A 8 -51.49 -10.96 15.86
C SER A 8 -50.00 -10.71 15.53
N LEU A 9 -49.73 -9.94 14.46
CA LEU A 9 -48.56 -9.06 14.22
C LEU A 9 -47.21 -9.78 14.01
N THR A 10 -46.47 -9.64 12.90
CA THR A 10 -45.67 -8.45 12.54
C THR A 10 -44.85 -8.72 11.27
N LYS A 11 -44.81 -7.70 10.40
CA LYS A 11 -43.77 -7.27 9.45
C LYS A 11 -42.41 -8.01 9.49
N SER A 12 -41.96 -8.53 8.34
CA SER A 12 -40.54 -8.59 7.99
C SER A 12 -40.34 -8.42 6.47
N THR A 13 -39.98 -7.20 6.10
CA THR A 13 -39.26 -6.87 4.86
C THR A 13 -37.78 -7.13 5.10
N SER A 14 -37.16 -8.02 4.32
CA SER A 14 -35.76 -7.96 3.83
C SER A 14 -35.21 -9.37 3.59
N SER A 15 -35.00 -9.72 2.32
CA SER A 15 -34.10 -10.82 1.95
C SER A 15 -33.47 -10.52 0.59
N THR A 16 -32.77 -9.40 0.53
CA THR A 16 -31.82 -9.04 -0.54
C THR A 16 -30.42 -9.02 0.06
N ASP A 17 -29.94 -10.15 0.58
CA ASP A 17 -28.50 -10.29 0.85
C ASP A 17 -28.07 -11.77 0.96
N GLY A 18 -28.13 -12.48 -0.17
CA GLY A 18 -27.64 -13.87 -0.25
C GLY A 18 -27.16 -14.27 -1.65
N ARG A 19 -27.13 -13.33 -2.61
CA ARG A 19 -26.83 -13.61 -4.02
C ARG A 19 -25.41 -13.27 -4.46
N GLU A 20 -24.60 -12.63 -3.62
CA GLU A 20 -23.19 -12.33 -3.97
C GLU A 20 -22.18 -13.35 -3.42
N ALA A 21 -22.51 -14.04 -2.32
CA ALA A 21 -21.58 -15.00 -1.69
C ALA A 21 -21.45 -16.34 -2.44
N GLY A 22 -22.44 -16.73 -3.25
CA GLY A 22 -22.45 -18.00 -3.99
C GLY A 22 -21.77 -17.97 -5.36
N ARG A 23 -21.46 -16.79 -5.91
CA ARG A 23 -20.99 -16.65 -7.30
C ARG A 23 -19.47 -16.81 -7.47
N PHE A 24 -18.76 -17.20 -6.42
CA PHE A 24 -17.32 -17.52 -6.47
C PHE A 24 -17.03 -19.03 -6.55
N VAL A 25 -18.06 -19.89 -6.49
CA VAL A 25 -17.87 -21.37 -6.43
C VAL A 25 -18.43 -22.09 -7.67
N GLU A 26 -19.24 -21.43 -8.51
CA GLU A 26 -19.93 -22.08 -9.64
C GLU A 26 -19.40 -21.69 -11.04
N GLY A 27 -18.28 -20.98 -11.13
CA GLY A 27 -17.65 -20.59 -12.42
C GLY A 27 -16.37 -21.36 -12.71
N SER A 28 -16.01 -21.53 -13.99
CA SER A 28 -14.73 -22.14 -14.39
C SER A 28 -13.56 -21.34 -13.80
N VAL A 29 -12.90 -21.94 -12.82
CA VAL A 29 -11.78 -21.34 -12.06
C VAL A 29 -10.72 -20.75 -13.00
N HIS A 30 -10.50 -21.39 -14.15
CA HIS A 30 -9.54 -20.94 -15.16
C HIS A 30 -9.88 -19.56 -15.77
N TYR A 31 -11.16 -19.27 -16.06
CA TYR A 31 -11.57 -18.01 -16.70
C TYR A 31 -11.51 -16.84 -15.71
N GLN A 32 -11.87 -17.10 -14.46
CA GLN A 32 -11.81 -16.09 -13.41
C GLN A 32 -10.37 -15.76 -13.03
N LEU A 33 -9.50 -16.77 -12.93
CA LEU A 33 -8.07 -16.58 -12.73
C LEU A 33 -7.42 -15.86 -13.93
N SER A 34 -7.70 -16.26 -15.17
CA SER A 34 -7.09 -15.61 -16.34
C SER A 34 -7.52 -14.15 -16.49
N ARG A 35 -8.78 -13.82 -16.17
CA ARG A 35 -9.27 -12.43 -16.18
C ARG A 35 -8.67 -11.58 -15.07
N LEU A 36 -8.55 -12.10 -13.84
CA LEU A 36 -7.93 -11.40 -12.72
C LEU A 36 -6.43 -11.19 -12.95
N THR A 37 -5.72 -12.24 -13.34
CA THR A 37 -4.29 -12.16 -13.66
C THR A 37 -4.04 -11.23 -14.85
N GLY A 38 -4.88 -11.26 -15.88
CA GLY A 38 -4.79 -10.35 -17.02
C GLY A 38 -4.92 -8.88 -16.60
N PHE A 39 -5.88 -8.55 -15.73
CA PHE A 39 -6.04 -7.21 -15.20
C PHE A 39 -4.85 -6.76 -14.34
N MET A 40 -4.33 -7.64 -13.48
CA MET A 40 -3.15 -7.34 -12.65
C MET A 40 -1.88 -7.16 -13.48
N LEU A 41 -1.66 -8.01 -14.50
CA LEU A 41 -0.51 -7.90 -15.40
C LEU A 41 -0.50 -6.56 -16.13
N LEU A 42 -1.67 -6.11 -16.61
CA LEU A 42 -1.79 -4.84 -17.30
C LEU A 42 -1.40 -3.67 -16.38
N GLY A 43 -1.84 -3.69 -15.12
CA GLY A 43 -1.42 -2.72 -14.11
C GLY A 43 0.09 -2.74 -13.84
N PHE A 44 0.69 -3.92 -13.71
CA PHE A 44 2.14 -4.05 -13.53
C PHE A 44 2.94 -3.53 -14.74
N VAL A 45 2.49 -3.82 -15.96
CA VAL A 45 3.13 -3.32 -17.18
C VAL A 45 3.05 -1.80 -17.26
N ALA A 46 1.91 -1.20 -16.90
CA ALA A 46 1.76 0.26 -16.87
C ALA A 46 2.74 0.91 -15.87
N VAL A 47 2.85 0.36 -14.65
CA VAL A 47 3.80 0.86 -13.64
C VAL A 47 5.25 0.70 -14.11
N MET A 48 5.61 -0.45 -14.67
CA MET A 48 6.97 -0.67 -15.21
C MET A 48 7.28 0.26 -16.38
N GLY A 49 6.30 0.52 -17.26
CA GLY A 49 6.42 1.48 -18.35
C GLY A 49 6.65 2.90 -17.84
N ALA A 50 5.92 3.34 -16.82
CA ALA A 50 6.13 4.65 -16.19
C ALA A 50 7.54 4.79 -15.60
N ASN A 51 8.01 3.76 -14.88
CA ASN A 51 9.39 3.73 -14.34
C ASN A 51 10.44 3.80 -15.46
N LEU A 52 10.20 3.11 -16.58
CA LEU A 52 11.09 3.16 -17.73
C LEU A 52 11.12 4.56 -18.35
N VAL A 53 9.96 5.18 -18.56
CA VAL A 53 9.87 6.54 -19.12
C VAL A 53 10.55 7.55 -18.22
N GLU A 54 10.36 7.46 -16.90
CA GLU A 54 11.05 8.30 -15.91
C GLU A 54 12.57 8.14 -16.03
N THR A 55 13.05 6.90 -16.07
CA THR A 55 14.48 6.60 -16.20
C THR A 55 15.05 7.10 -17.54
N LEU A 56 14.31 6.94 -18.63
CA LEU A 56 14.71 7.43 -19.96
C LEU A 56 14.73 8.96 -20.02
N TYR A 57 13.77 9.62 -19.38
CA TYR A 57 13.73 11.08 -19.28
C TYR A 57 14.97 11.59 -18.53
N ILE A 58 15.29 11.01 -17.37
CA ILE A 58 16.48 11.37 -16.60
C ILE A 58 17.77 11.04 -17.37
N GLY A 59 17.81 9.90 -18.05
CA GLY A 59 18.92 9.51 -18.93
C GLY A 59 19.10 10.42 -20.14
N SER A 60 18.05 11.09 -20.60
CA SER A 60 18.12 12.09 -21.67
C SER A 60 18.69 13.43 -21.20
N VAL A 61 18.64 13.72 -19.89
CA VAL A 61 19.27 14.91 -19.29
C VAL A 61 20.79 14.73 -19.23
N GLY A 62 21.26 13.51 -18.92
CA GLY A 62 22.66 13.15 -19.03
C GLY A 62 23.04 11.87 -18.29
N THR A 63 24.27 11.42 -18.51
CA THR A 63 24.79 10.16 -17.94
C THR A 63 25.10 10.29 -16.45
N ILE A 64 25.44 11.49 -15.97
CA ILE A 64 25.77 11.76 -14.56
C ILE A 64 24.49 11.75 -13.71
N GLU A 65 23.42 12.31 -14.25
CA GLU A 65 22.07 12.37 -13.68
C GLU A 65 21.48 10.96 -13.54
N LEU A 66 21.63 10.14 -14.58
CA LEU A 66 21.22 8.74 -14.54
C LEU A 66 22.03 7.92 -13.53
N ALA A 67 23.34 8.17 -13.44
CA ALA A 67 24.17 7.54 -12.41
C ALA A 67 23.73 7.95 -10.99
N ALA A 68 23.41 9.23 -10.78
CA ALA A 68 22.90 9.74 -9.51
C ALA A 68 21.60 9.04 -9.10
N LEU A 69 20.65 8.89 -10.03
CA LEU A 69 19.43 8.12 -9.81
C LEU A 69 19.75 6.67 -9.41
N GLY A 70 20.71 6.04 -10.08
CA GLY A 70 21.18 4.70 -9.78
C GLY A 70 21.64 4.51 -8.32
N PHE A 71 22.38 5.48 -7.78
CA PHE A 71 22.83 5.46 -6.38
C PHE A 71 21.68 5.53 -5.38
N THR A 72 20.55 6.15 -5.75
CA THR A 72 19.38 6.26 -4.86
C THR A 72 18.62 4.95 -4.70
N PHE A 73 18.70 4.02 -5.67
CA PHE A 73 17.89 2.81 -5.68
C PHE A 73 18.08 1.92 -4.43
N PRO A 74 19.30 1.59 -3.97
CA PRO A 74 19.46 0.76 -2.77
C PRO A 74 18.83 1.40 -1.52
N VAL A 75 18.89 2.72 -1.42
CA VAL A 75 18.34 3.49 -0.31
C VAL A 75 16.80 3.45 -0.35
N VAL A 76 16.23 3.73 -1.53
CA VAL A 76 14.79 3.67 -1.76
C VAL A 76 14.24 2.25 -1.52
N MET A 77 14.90 1.22 -2.03
CA MET A 77 14.49 -0.17 -1.80
C MET A 77 14.55 -0.55 -0.32
N SER A 78 15.56 -0.08 0.41
CA SER A 78 15.66 -0.31 1.86
C SER A 78 14.50 0.34 2.61
N LEU A 79 14.15 1.58 2.27
CA LEU A 79 13.01 2.30 2.86
C LEU A 79 11.68 1.63 2.53
N GLN A 80 11.50 1.18 1.29
CA GLN A 80 10.34 0.39 0.90
C GLN A 80 10.26 -0.91 1.68
N GLY A 81 11.37 -1.63 1.86
CA GLY A 81 11.43 -2.86 2.64
C GLY A 81 11.00 -2.66 4.11
N VAL A 82 11.51 -1.63 4.77
CA VAL A 82 11.12 -1.28 6.15
C VAL A 82 9.63 -0.94 6.23
N THR A 83 9.14 -0.13 5.31
CA THR A 83 7.72 0.27 5.22
C THR A 83 6.83 -0.94 4.98
N MET A 84 7.27 -1.88 4.14
CA MET A 84 6.56 -3.13 3.86
C MET A 84 6.47 -4.00 5.10
N GLY A 85 7.57 -4.14 5.83
CA GLY A 85 7.61 -4.84 7.11
C GLY A 85 6.62 -4.25 8.12
N LEU A 86 6.61 -2.92 8.28
CA LEU A 86 5.65 -2.22 9.13
C LEU A 86 4.20 -2.47 8.69
N GLY A 87 3.92 -2.39 7.40
CA GLY A 87 2.58 -2.63 6.85
C GLY A 87 2.08 -4.05 7.10
N ILE A 88 2.94 -5.05 6.93
CA ILE A 88 2.63 -6.46 7.22
C ILE A 88 2.40 -6.67 8.72
N GLY A 89 3.26 -6.11 9.57
CA GLY A 89 3.14 -6.21 11.03
C GLY A 89 1.85 -5.58 11.55
N ALA A 90 1.54 -4.36 11.12
CA ALA A 90 0.32 -3.65 11.50
C ALA A 90 -0.93 -4.39 11.02
N SER A 91 -0.93 -4.87 9.77
CA SER A 91 -2.00 -5.71 9.20
C SER A 91 -2.26 -6.96 10.03
N SER A 92 -1.19 -7.64 10.49
CA SER A 92 -1.29 -8.84 11.33
C SER A 92 -2.00 -8.59 12.66
N VAL A 93 -1.67 -7.49 13.34
CA VAL A 93 -2.30 -7.11 14.63
C VAL A 93 -3.77 -6.74 14.43
N VAL A 94 -4.06 -5.96 13.40
CA VAL A 94 -5.43 -5.51 13.09
C VAL A 94 -6.31 -6.69 12.65
N SER A 95 -5.80 -7.60 11.82
CA SER A 95 -6.52 -8.79 11.36
C SER A 95 -6.95 -9.69 12.53
N ARG A 96 -6.08 -9.90 13.53
CA ARG A 96 -6.44 -10.66 14.75
C ARG A 96 -7.54 -9.98 15.56
N SER A 97 -7.52 -8.65 15.69
CA SER A 97 -8.56 -7.92 16.42
C SER A 97 -9.92 -7.99 15.72
N ILE A 98 -9.93 -7.94 14.39
CA ILE A 98 -11.17 -7.98 13.59
C ILE A 98 -11.76 -9.39 13.59
N GLY A 99 -10.93 -10.43 13.48
CA GLY A 99 -11.37 -11.83 13.57
C GLY A 99 -12.02 -12.20 14.92
N GLY A 100 -11.76 -11.43 15.97
CA GLY A 100 -12.39 -11.59 17.30
C GLY A 100 -13.75 -10.89 17.48
N ASN A 101 -14.40 -10.40 16.41
CA ASN A 101 -15.67 -9.64 16.45
C ASN A 101 -15.64 -8.33 17.26
N ALA A 102 -14.46 -7.78 17.53
CA ALA A 102 -14.28 -6.56 18.29
C ALA A 102 -14.00 -5.35 17.38
N VAL A 103 -15.05 -4.73 16.83
CA VAL A 103 -14.94 -3.63 15.85
C VAL A 103 -14.43 -2.32 16.45
N GLN A 104 -14.83 -1.98 17.69
CA GLN A 104 -14.38 -0.76 18.36
C GLN A 104 -12.87 -0.77 18.64
N PRO A 105 -12.29 -1.84 19.22
CA PRO A 105 -10.85 -1.97 19.42
C PRO A 105 -10.05 -1.94 18.12
N ALA A 106 -10.59 -2.50 17.03
CA ALA A 106 -9.93 -2.51 15.73
C ALA A 106 -9.71 -1.09 15.16
N LYS A 107 -10.68 -0.18 15.32
CA LYS A 107 -10.54 1.22 14.88
C LYS A 107 -9.42 1.94 15.62
N ILE A 108 -9.33 1.74 16.93
CA ILE A 108 -8.29 2.34 17.79
C ILE A 108 -6.91 1.80 17.37
N LEU A 109 -6.80 0.50 17.12
CA LEU A 109 -5.56 -0.13 16.63
C LEU A 109 -5.12 0.41 15.26
N ILE A 110 -6.05 0.66 14.35
CA ILE A 110 -5.76 1.27 13.05
C ILE A 110 -5.20 2.68 13.24
N THR A 111 -5.83 3.51 14.06
CA THR A 111 -5.33 4.87 14.36
C THR A 111 -3.94 4.83 14.99
N HIS A 112 -3.71 3.96 15.99
CA HIS A 112 -2.38 3.80 16.57
C HIS A 112 -1.34 3.31 15.56
N SER A 113 -1.72 2.42 14.65
CA SER A 113 -0.84 1.96 13.59
C SER A 113 -0.41 3.10 12.68
N PHE A 114 -1.33 3.98 12.27
CA PHE A 114 -0.98 5.16 11.48
C PHE A 114 -0.04 6.12 12.23
N ILE A 115 -0.33 6.41 13.50
CA ILE A 115 0.54 7.26 14.32
C ILE A 115 1.95 6.67 14.42
N LEU A 116 2.05 5.36 14.65
CA LEU A 116 3.33 4.67 14.76
C LEU A 116 4.09 4.68 13.44
N VAL A 117 3.42 4.44 12.31
CA VAL A 117 4.02 4.50 10.97
C VAL A 117 4.54 5.91 10.66
N ILE A 118 3.75 6.95 10.94
CA ILE A 118 4.18 8.34 10.72
C ILE A 118 5.39 8.66 11.59
N PHE A 119 5.34 8.29 12.86
CA PHE A 119 6.45 8.49 13.80
C PHE A 119 7.74 7.81 13.31
N PHE A 120 7.66 6.53 12.93
CA PHE A 120 8.81 5.81 12.37
C PHE A 120 9.28 6.41 11.04
N ALA A 121 8.36 6.80 10.15
CA ALA A 121 8.72 7.36 8.85
C ALA A 121 9.44 8.71 8.99
N VAL A 122 8.99 9.57 9.91
CA VAL A 122 9.63 10.87 10.18
C VAL A 122 11.01 10.67 10.81
N ILE A 123 11.14 9.78 11.80
CA ILE A 123 12.44 9.49 12.43
C ILE A 123 13.41 8.91 11.42
N LEU A 124 12.96 7.93 10.63
CA LEU A 124 13.80 7.27 9.64
C LEU A 124 14.21 8.26 8.55
N SER A 125 13.27 9.07 8.05
CA SER A 125 13.55 10.11 7.06
C SER A 125 14.55 11.15 7.58
N GLY A 126 14.33 11.68 8.79
CA GLY A 126 15.24 12.65 9.39
C GLY A 126 16.63 12.07 9.68
N SER A 127 16.70 10.82 10.14
CA SER A 127 17.98 10.14 10.38
C SER A 127 18.73 9.93 9.06
N LEU A 128 18.04 9.50 8.01
CA LEU A 128 18.65 9.27 6.71
C LEU A 128 19.09 10.58 6.06
N TYR A 129 18.30 11.64 6.19
CA TYR A 129 18.62 12.98 5.70
C TYR A 129 19.98 13.46 6.24
N ALA A 130 20.24 13.25 7.54
CA ALA A 130 21.52 13.60 8.17
C ALA A 130 22.69 12.68 7.73
N LEU A 131 22.40 11.47 7.24
CA LEU A 131 23.41 10.49 6.85
C LEU A 131 23.66 10.45 5.34
N LEU A 132 22.90 11.18 4.50
CA LEU A 132 22.95 11.08 3.03
C LEU A 132 24.38 11.28 2.48
N ASP A 133 25.09 12.32 2.92
CA ASP A 133 26.46 12.60 2.48
C ASP A 133 27.40 11.42 2.77
N THR A 134 27.29 10.85 3.96
CA THR A 134 28.13 9.72 4.39
C THR A 134 27.75 8.43 3.65
N LEU A 135 26.45 8.18 3.49
CA LEU A 135 25.91 7.01 2.79
C LEU A 135 26.34 6.99 1.32
N PHE A 136 26.17 8.11 0.61
CA PHE A 136 26.55 8.20 -0.79
C PHE A 136 28.07 8.27 -0.99
N GLY A 137 28.80 8.88 -0.07
CA GLY A 137 30.26 8.80 -0.04
C GLY A 137 30.76 7.36 0.11
N LEU A 138 30.17 6.58 1.03
CA LEU A 138 30.49 5.16 1.23
C LEU A 138 30.12 4.28 0.03
N LEU A 139 29.04 4.62 -0.68
CA LEU A 139 28.66 3.94 -1.92
C LEU A 139 29.62 4.25 -3.08
N GLY A 140 30.53 5.21 -2.92
CA GLY A 140 31.51 5.59 -3.93
C GLY A 140 30.98 6.59 -4.95
N ALA A 141 29.98 7.40 -4.60
CA ALA A 141 29.52 8.49 -5.46
C ALA A 141 30.63 9.52 -5.64
N GLY A 142 31.05 9.76 -6.89
CA GLY A 142 32.04 10.78 -7.22
C GLY A 142 31.53 12.20 -6.98
N GLU A 143 32.43 13.19 -6.93
CA GLU A 143 32.11 14.59 -6.57
C GLU A 143 31.03 15.24 -7.44
N GLN A 144 30.90 14.80 -8.70
CA GLN A 144 29.87 15.31 -9.62
C GLN A 144 28.50 14.64 -9.42
N VAL A 145 28.47 13.39 -8.94
CA VAL A 145 27.25 12.59 -8.77
C VAL A 145 26.63 12.78 -7.39
N LEU A 146 27.48 12.94 -6.38
CA LEU A 146 27.09 13.12 -4.97
C LEU A 146 26.04 14.22 -4.76
N PRO A 147 26.23 15.48 -5.22
CA PRO A 147 25.24 16.53 -5.00
C PRO A 147 23.91 16.27 -5.71
N LEU A 148 23.93 15.62 -6.89
CA LEU A 148 22.70 15.24 -7.60
C LEU A 148 21.94 14.14 -6.85
N ALA A 149 22.64 13.11 -6.38
CA ALA A 149 22.03 12.00 -5.64
C ALA A 149 21.43 12.48 -4.31
N ILE A 150 22.13 13.37 -3.60
CA ILE A 150 21.62 14.02 -2.39
C ILE A 150 20.37 14.83 -2.71
N GLY A 151 20.42 15.71 -3.72
CA GLY A 151 19.27 16.55 -4.10
C GLY A 151 18.02 15.73 -4.43
N TYR A 152 18.17 14.65 -5.19
CA TYR A 152 17.08 13.72 -5.49
C TYR A 152 16.52 13.07 -4.21
N MET A 153 17.41 12.54 -3.35
CA MET A 153 16.99 11.90 -2.11
C MET A 153 16.33 12.85 -1.12
N GLN A 154 16.77 14.10 -1.03
CA GLN A 154 16.15 15.08 -0.14
C GLN A 154 14.67 15.30 -0.52
N ILE A 155 14.38 15.45 -1.81
CA ILE A 155 13.01 15.58 -2.31
C ILE A 155 12.22 14.29 -2.04
N TRP A 156 12.82 13.14 -2.29
CA TRP A 156 12.19 11.84 -2.06
C TRP A 156 11.86 11.60 -0.58
N LEU A 157 12.77 11.94 0.33
CA LEU A 157 12.62 11.80 1.78
C LEU A 157 11.53 12.70 2.37
N LEU A 158 11.27 13.86 1.77
CA LEU A 158 10.12 14.70 2.13
C LEU A 158 8.79 14.02 1.77
N GLY A 159 8.74 13.29 0.66
CA GLY A 159 7.57 12.51 0.23
C GLY A 159 7.41 11.17 0.98
N PHE A 160 8.47 10.67 1.62
CA PHE A 160 8.49 9.35 2.25
C PHE A 160 7.40 9.12 3.31
N PRO A 161 7.11 10.06 4.24
CA PRO A 161 6.03 9.87 5.21
C PRO A 161 4.66 9.67 4.53
N LEU A 162 4.39 10.41 3.45
CA LEU A 162 3.14 10.27 2.70
C LEU A 162 3.08 8.92 1.98
N PHE A 163 4.18 8.50 1.35
CA PHE A 163 4.30 7.18 0.75
C PHE A 163 4.04 6.06 1.77
N ALA A 164 4.64 6.16 2.96
CA ALA A 164 4.49 5.17 4.03
C ALA A 164 3.03 5.06 4.52
N ILE A 165 2.35 6.19 4.70
CA ILE A 165 0.92 6.22 5.06
C ILE A 165 0.08 5.52 3.99
N SER A 166 0.26 5.86 2.72
CA SER A 166 -0.52 5.28 1.61
C SER A 166 -0.32 3.76 1.51
N MET A 167 0.93 3.30 1.66
CA MET A 167 1.28 1.90 1.56
C MET A 167 0.77 1.06 2.74
N VAL A 168 0.96 1.55 3.98
CA VAL A 168 0.45 0.86 5.17
C VAL A 168 -1.07 0.95 5.24
N GLY A 169 -1.67 2.09 4.90
CA GLY A 169 -3.12 2.26 4.83
C GLY A 169 -3.76 1.27 3.87
N SER A 170 -3.19 1.10 2.67
CA SER A 170 -3.64 0.08 1.72
C SER A 170 -3.55 -1.35 2.29
N SER A 171 -2.52 -1.63 3.08
CA SER A 171 -2.33 -2.94 3.72
C SER A 171 -3.33 -3.17 4.86
N LEU A 172 -3.60 -2.15 5.68
CA LEU A 172 -4.58 -2.19 6.77
C LEU A 172 -6.02 -2.32 6.23
N MET A 173 -6.35 -1.63 5.14
CA MET A 173 -7.67 -1.75 4.51
C MET A 173 -7.91 -3.17 3.96
N ARG A 174 -6.88 -3.79 3.37
CA ARG A 174 -6.92 -5.22 3.01
C ARG A 174 -7.08 -6.12 4.23
N ALA A 175 -6.41 -5.83 5.34
CA ALA A 175 -6.49 -6.58 6.59
C ALA A 175 -7.88 -6.52 7.24
N ALA A 176 -8.57 -5.39 7.07
CA ALA A 176 -9.89 -5.13 7.64
C ALA A 176 -11.06 -5.77 6.87
N GLY A 177 -10.79 -6.52 5.80
CA GLY A 177 -11.81 -7.16 4.98
C GLY A 177 -12.51 -6.23 4.00
N ASP A 178 -12.15 -4.95 3.96
CA ASP A 178 -12.71 -3.93 3.07
C ASP A 178 -11.71 -3.63 1.94
N ALA A 179 -11.34 -4.67 1.19
CA ALA A 179 -10.35 -4.60 0.11
C ALA A 179 -10.79 -3.71 -1.09
N VAL A 180 -12.05 -3.28 -1.11
CA VAL A 180 -12.68 -2.53 -2.21
C VAL A 180 -12.39 -1.02 -2.12
N LYS A 181 -12.46 -0.43 -0.93
CA LYS A 181 -12.20 1.01 -0.71
C LYS A 181 -10.74 1.48 -0.96
N PRO A 182 -9.66 0.73 -0.64
CA PRO A 182 -8.29 1.17 -0.93
C PRO A 182 -8.00 1.16 -2.43
N SER A 183 -8.51 0.16 -3.15
CA SER A 183 -8.30 0.00 -4.60
C SER A 183 -8.97 1.13 -5.39
N PHE A 184 -10.12 1.63 -4.95
CA PHE A 184 -10.78 2.80 -5.54
C PHE A 184 -9.98 4.10 -5.32
N LEU A 185 -9.42 4.32 -4.13
CA LEU A 185 -8.61 5.50 -3.82
C LEU A 185 -7.32 5.57 -4.65
N ILE A 186 -6.64 4.44 -4.86
CA ILE A 186 -5.43 4.38 -5.71
C ILE A 186 -5.78 4.59 -7.19
N THR A 187 -6.92 4.08 -7.67
CA THR A 187 -7.33 4.18 -9.08
C THR A 187 -7.79 5.59 -9.47
N VAL A 188 -8.35 6.35 -8.52
CA VAL A 188 -8.78 7.74 -8.76
C VAL A 188 -7.61 8.73 -8.58
N GLY A 189 -6.54 8.33 -7.88
CA GLY A 189 -5.38 9.16 -7.59
C GLY A 189 -4.14 8.94 -8.48
N ALA A 190 -4.16 7.92 -9.35
CA ALA A 190 -3.14 7.67 -10.38
C ALA A 190 -3.54 8.31 -11.71
#